data_AF-A0A254PWD3-F1
#
_entry.id   AF-A0A254PWD3-F1
#
_cell.length_a   1.000
_cell.length_b   1.000
_cell.length_c   1.000
_cell.angle_alpha   90.00
_cell.angle_beta   90.00
_cell.angle_gamma   90.00
#
_symmetry.space_group_name_H-M   'P 1'
#
loop_
_entity.id
_entity.type
_entity.pdbx_description
1 polymer ?
#
loop_
_entity_poly.entity_id
_entity_poly.type
_entity_poly.pdbx_seq_one_letter_code
_entity_poly.pdbx_strand_id
1 'polypeptide(L)'
;MSAWEINDVYRSTLISSNSSTGGKIYQGPPINTMDAANTFEMFSLRAEKSVQGVKSYELLVHLTYFAPWRYYESANLLNKPASTFKVLSREAGVCEPQGCVFKELMAIQLTDTFLREQMNKGFQVRISSKTGVSSDLFVPAQYLQGYLKAVDGPKN
;
A
#
# COMPACT_ATOMS: atom_id res chain seq x y z
N MET A 1 -13.15 19.48 -4.80
CA MET A 1 -12.60 18.12 -4.98
C MET A 1 -12.61 17.82 -6.46
N SER A 2 -11.54 17.25 -7.04
CA SER A 2 -11.40 17.21 -8.49
C SER A 2 -11.74 15.83 -9.06
N ALA A 3 -12.59 15.78 -10.08
CA ALA A 3 -12.92 14.53 -10.78
C ALA A 3 -11.74 13.96 -11.58
N TRP A 4 -10.71 14.77 -11.84
CA TRP A 4 -9.56 14.37 -12.64
C TRP A 4 -8.61 13.45 -11.86
N GLU A 5 -8.37 13.69 -10.57
CA GLU A 5 -7.53 12.83 -9.71
C GLU A 5 -8.06 11.39 -9.66
N ILE A 6 -9.39 11.25 -9.56
CA ILE A 6 -10.07 9.93 -9.56
C ILE A 6 -9.86 9.21 -10.89
N ASN A 7 -10.03 9.93 -12.00
CA ASN A 7 -9.87 9.36 -13.35
C ASN A 7 -8.41 9.01 -13.65
N ASP A 8 -7.45 9.79 -13.14
CA ASP A 8 -6.04 9.50 -13.28
C ASP A 8 -5.65 8.19 -12.58
N VAL A 9 -6.07 8.00 -11.33
CA VAL A 9 -5.84 6.75 -10.59
C VAL A 9 -6.51 5.56 -11.28
N TYR A 10 -7.73 5.73 -11.78
CA TYR A 10 -8.42 4.69 -12.55
C TYR A 10 -7.61 4.26 -13.79
N ARG A 11 -7.10 5.22 -14.56
CA ARG A 11 -6.33 4.95 -15.80
C ARG A 11 -4.93 4.41 -15.54
N SER A 12 -4.33 4.80 -14.42
CA SER A 12 -2.99 4.39 -14.01
C SER A 12 -2.98 3.08 -13.22
N THR A 13 -4.15 2.52 -12.89
CA THR A 13 -4.23 1.19 -12.26
C THR A 13 -3.85 0.12 -13.29
N LEU A 14 -2.74 -0.57 -13.03
CA LEU A 14 -2.26 -1.64 -13.88
C LEU A 14 -3.07 -2.91 -13.65
N ILE A 15 -3.48 -3.54 -14.74
CA ILE A 15 -4.23 -4.81 -14.73
C ILE A 15 -3.38 -5.86 -15.43
N SER A 16 -3.10 -6.96 -14.71
CA SER A 16 -2.35 -8.10 -15.25
C SER A 16 -3.02 -9.42 -14.87
N SER A 17 -2.68 -10.49 -15.56
CA SER A 17 -3.14 -11.84 -15.20
C SER A 17 -2.29 -12.41 -14.07
N ASN A 18 -2.91 -13.06 -13.09
CA ASN A 18 -2.19 -13.94 -12.18
C ASN A 18 -1.94 -15.28 -12.88
N SER A 19 -0.71 -15.53 -13.31
CA SER A 19 -0.33 -16.77 -14.01
C SER A 19 -0.49 -18.04 -13.18
N SER A 20 -0.51 -17.92 -11.84
CA SER A 20 -0.62 -19.07 -10.93
C SER A 20 -2.06 -19.44 -10.63
N THR A 21 -2.98 -18.46 -10.56
CA THR A 21 -4.38 -18.69 -10.18
C THR A 21 -5.37 -18.51 -11.34
N GLY A 22 -4.91 -17.98 -12.48
CA GLY A 22 -5.77 -17.55 -13.59
C GLY A 22 -6.62 -16.32 -13.28
N GLY A 23 -6.46 -15.72 -12.09
CA GLY A 23 -7.14 -14.50 -11.68
C GLY A 23 -6.59 -13.23 -12.34
N LYS A 24 -7.08 -12.07 -11.91
CA LYS A 24 -6.57 -10.75 -12.30
C LYS A 24 -5.93 -10.06 -11.11
N ILE A 25 -4.82 -9.39 -11.34
CA ILE A 25 -4.14 -8.51 -10.38
C ILE A 25 -4.41 -7.08 -10.80
N TYR A 26 -4.76 -6.25 -9.82
CA TYR A 26 -4.96 -4.82 -9.96
C TYR A 26 -3.98 -4.09 -9.05
N GLN A 27 -3.04 -3.35 -9.64
CA GLN A 27 -2.04 -2.58 -8.92
C GLN A 27 -2.31 -1.09 -9.12
N GLY A 28 -2.67 -0.38 -8.06
CA GLY A 28 -2.84 1.07 -8.11
C GLY A 28 -1.50 1.79 -8.32
N PRO A 29 -1.52 3.04 -8.80
CA PRO A 29 -0.29 3.82 -8.93
C PRO A 29 0.37 4.02 -7.56
N PRO A 30 1.72 4.09 -7.50
CA PRO A 30 2.41 4.36 -6.25
C PRO A 30 2.16 5.79 -5.78
N ILE A 31 1.86 5.94 -4.50
CA ILE A 31 1.93 7.20 -3.77
C ILE A 31 3.32 7.26 -3.16
N ASN A 32 4.02 8.38 -3.38
CA ASN A 32 5.36 8.61 -2.86
C ASN A 32 5.34 9.80 -1.90
N THR A 33 5.82 9.58 -0.68
CA THR A 33 5.96 10.59 0.37
C THR A 33 7.31 10.43 1.07
N MET A 34 7.60 11.35 1.98
CA MET A 34 8.76 11.28 2.86
C MET A 34 8.35 11.71 4.25
N ASP A 35 8.70 10.92 5.26
CA ASP A 35 8.44 11.27 6.66
C ASP A 35 9.49 12.23 7.22
N ALA A 36 9.24 12.73 8.43
CA ALA A 36 10.15 13.64 9.13
C ALA A 36 11.52 13.00 9.49
N ALA A 37 11.63 11.68 9.42
CA ALA A 37 12.86 10.93 9.67
C ALA A 37 13.62 10.59 8.37
N ASN A 38 13.29 11.27 7.25
CA ASN A 38 13.85 11.04 5.92
C ASN A 38 13.68 9.60 5.42
N THR A 39 12.59 8.94 5.82
CA THR A 39 12.16 7.68 5.25
C THR A 39 11.39 7.97 3.98
N PHE A 40 11.87 7.47 2.85
CA PHE A 40 11.08 7.47 1.62
C PHE A 40 10.00 6.41 1.74
N GLU A 41 8.76 6.83 1.55
CA GLU A 41 7.57 6.01 1.67
C GLU A 41 6.95 5.85 0.29
N MET A 42 6.94 4.63 -0.23
CA MET A 42 6.25 4.29 -1.47
C MET A 42 5.18 3.25 -1.16
N PHE A 43 3.91 3.54 -1.46
CA PHE A 43 2.83 2.61 -1.17
C PHE A 43 1.74 2.63 -2.24
N SER A 44 1.04 1.51 -2.38
CA SER A 44 -0.05 1.37 -3.35
C SER A 44 -1.01 0.24 -2.95
N LEU A 45 -2.26 0.36 -3.39
CA LEU A 45 -3.22 -0.73 -3.23
C LEU A 45 -2.99 -1.82 -4.29
N ARG A 46 -3.05 -3.06 -3.83
CA ARG A 46 -3.06 -4.26 -4.67
C ARG A 46 -4.32 -5.06 -4.37
N ALA A 47 -4.91 -5.61 -5.43
CA ALA A 47 -6.03 -6.51 -5.31
C ALA A 47 -5.83 -7.70 -6.24
N GLU A 48 -6.26 -8.86 -5.79
CA GLU A 48 -6.40 -10.03 -6.63
C GLU A 48 -7.88 -10.39 -6.74
N LYS A 49 -8.35 -10.54 -7.97
CA LYS A 49 -9.68 -11.04 -8.29
C LYS A 49 -9.54 -12.46 -8.82
N SER A 50 -10.08 -13.43 -8.11
CA SER A 50 -10.09 -14.82 -8.54
C SER A 50 -10.96 -15.01 -9.79
N VAL A 51 -10.83 -16.18 -10.43
CA VAL A 51 -11.69 -16.57 -11.57
C VAL A 51 -13.17 -16.58 -11.17
N GLN A 52 -13.49 -16.91 -9.92
CA GLN A 52 -14.84 -16.89 -9.34
C GLN A 52 -15.30 -15.47 -8.95
N GLY A 53 -14.46 -14.46 -9.16
CA GLY A 53 -14.78 -13.06 -8.88
C GLY A 53 -14.56 -12.61 -7.43
N VAL A 54 -14.03 -13.48 -6.57
CA VAL A 54 -13.69 -13.14 -5.18
C VAL A 54 -12.49 -12.19 -5.18
N LYS A 55 -12.55 -11.13 -4.37
CA LYS A 55 -11.52 -10.10 -4.29
C LYS A 55 -10.79 -10.14 -2.95
N SER A 56 -9.47 -10.10 -2.98
CA SER A 56 -8.62 -9.83 -1.83
C SER A 56 -7.89 -8.51 -2.04
N TYR A 57 -7.61 -7.79 -0.95
CA TYR A 57 -6.99 -6.47 -1.00
C TYR A 57 -5.82 -6.40 -0.02
N GLU A 58 -4.78 -5.69 -0.42
CA GLU A 58 -3.65 -5.36 0.44
C GLU A 58 -3.09 -3.97 0.10
N LEU A 59 -2.52 -3.33 1.12
CA LEU A 59 -1.64 -2.17 0.94
C LEU A 59 -0.20 -2.68 0.87
N LEU A 60 0.45 -2.49 -0.26
CA LEU A 60 1.88 -2.71 -0.39
C LEU A 60 2.60 -1.44 0.06
N VAL A 61 3.58 -1.61 0.93
CA VAL A 61 4.38 -0.52 1.48
C VAL A 61 5.86 -0.84 1.33
N HIS A 62 6.60 0.08 0.74
CA HIS A 62 8.03 0.02 0.58
C HIS A 62 8.65 1.24 1.27
N LEU A 63 9.40 0.98 2.34
CA LEU A 63 10.09 2.00 3.13
C LEU A 63 11.59 1.93 2.82
N THR A 64 12.18 3.06 2.44
CA THR A 64 13.62 3.19 2.19
C THR A 64 14.22 4.26 3.10
N TYR A 65 15.30 3.92 3.81
CA TYR A 65 15.92 4.84 4.79
C TYR A 65 17.43 4.63 4.93
N PHE A 66 18.12 5.67 5.40
CA PHE A 66 19.57 5.70 5.66
C PHE A 66 19.85 5.66 7.17
N ALA A 67 19.48 4.55 7.82
CA ALA A 67 19.60 4.34 9.26
C ALA A 67 19.76 2.84 9.55
N PRO A 68 20.24 2.40 10.74
CA PRO A 68 20.25 0.98 11.07
C PRO A 68 18.88 0.32 10.88
N TRP A 69 18.87 -0.99 10.65
CA TRP A 69 17.65 -1.78 10.48
C TRP A 69 16.59 -1.44 11.54
N ARG A 70 15.42 -1.01 11.08
CA ARG A 70 14.29 -0.68 11.94
C ARG A 70 13.44 -1.91 12.26
N TYR A 71 13.39 -2.88 11.34
CA TYR A 71 12.58 -4.09 11.46
C TYR A 71 11.10 -3.76 11.70
N TYR A 72 10.44 -3.18 10.70
CA TYR A 72 8.99 -2.98 10.76
C TYR A 72 8.27 -4.31 10.95
N GLU A 73 7.28 -4.33 11.86
CA GLU A 73 6.66 -5.57 12.33
C GLU A 73 5.15 -5.52 12.54
N SER A 74 4.56 -4.33 12.58
CA SER A 74 3.12 -4.18 12.79
C SER A 74 2.56 -2.97 12.05
N ALA A 75 1.24 -2.98 11.85
CA ALA A 75 0.51 -1.85 11.32
C ALA A 75 -0.80 -1.63 12.08
N ASN A 76 -1.20 -0.36 12.22
CA ASN A 76 -2.48 0.06 12.74
C ASN A 76 -3.25 0.85 11.68
N LEU A 77 -4.45 0.38 11.33
CA LEU A 77 -5.40 1.04 10.44
C LEU A 77 -6.35 1.91 11.28
N LEU A 78 -6.28 3.24 11.15
CA LEU A 78 -7.10 4.17 11.95
C LEU A 78 -7.05 3.87 13.47
N ASN A 79 -5.85 3.68 14.01
CA ASN A 79 -5.58 3.31 15.41
C ASN A 79 -6.10 1.92 15.85
N LYS A 80 -6.53 1.07 14.92
CA LYS A 80 -6.86 -0.33 15.19
C LYS A 80 -5.79 -1.24 14.61
N PRO A 81 -5.32 -2.27 15.34
CA PRO A 81 -4.38 -3.24 14.79
C PRO A 81 -4.88 -3.83 13.47
N ALA A 82 -4.01 -3.85 12.46
CA ALA A 82 -4.27 -4.57 11.22
C ALA A 82 -4.38 -6.07 11.54
N SER A 83 -5.36 -6.73 10.93
CA SER A 83 -5.56 -8.17 11.13
C SER A 83 -4.40 -9.00 10.60
N THR A 84 -3.74 -8.53 9.54
CA THR A 84 -2.59 -9.22 8.93
C THR A 84 -1.54 -8.19 8.48
N PHE A 85 -0.31 -8.39 8.97
CA PHE A 85 0.89 -7.69 8.53
C PHE A 85 1.91 -8.72 8.08
N LYS A 86 2.46 -8.57 6.87
CA LYS A 86 3.48 -9.47 6.33
C LYS A 86 4.68 -8.67 5.86
N VAL A 87 5.86 -9.07 6.30
CA VAL A 87 7.12 -8.60 5.70
C VAL A 87 7.39 -9.47 4.49
N LEU A 88 7.46 -8.85 3.31
CA LEU A 88 7.72 -9.53 2.04
C LEU A 88 9.22 -9.59 1.75
N SER A 89 9.94 -8.49 1.96
CA SER A 89 11.40 -8.46 1.81
C SER A 89 12.06 -7.45 2.74
N ARG A 90 13.35 -7.70 2.98
CA ARG A 90 14.28 -6.78 3.63
C ARG A 90 15.58 -6.82 2.84
N GLU A 91 15.98 -5.68 2.31
CA GLU A 91 17.18 -5.56 1.49
C GLU A 91 18.10 -4.46 2.03
N ALA A 92 19.38 -4.77 2.16
CA ALA A 92 20.41 -3.75 2.29
C ALA A 92 20.84 -3.34 0.88
N GLY A 93 20.72 -2.05 0.58
CA GLY A 93 21.16 -1.45 -0.67
C GLY A 93 22.64 -1.06 -0.63
N VAL A 94 22.99 0.01 -1.34
CA VAL A 94 24.35 0.54 -1.39
C VAL A 94 24.78 1.01 0.00
N CYS A 95 25.99 0.60 0.40
CA CYS A 95 26.66 1.07 1.60
C CYS A 95 27.77 2.05 1.22
N GLU A 96 27.69 3.24 1.78
CA GLU A 96 28.71 4.28 1.72
C GLU A 96 29.40 4.39 3.08
N PRO A 97 30.56 5.07 3.20
CA PRO A 97 31.25 5.25 4.48
C PRO A 97 30.37 5.82 5.60
N GLN A 98 29.30 6.55 5.25
CA GLN A 98 28.35 7.19 6.16
C GLN A 98 27.18 6.26 6.56
N GLY A 99 27.02 5.10 5.92
CA GLY A 99 25.97 4.14 6.24
C GLY A 99 25.42 3.40 5.01
N CYS A 100 24.47 2.50 5.25
CA CYS A 100 23.78 1.76 4.20
C CYS A 100 22.37 2.29 3.97
N VAL A 101 21.91 2.18 2.73
CA VAL A 101 20.49 2.27 2.40
C VAL A 101 19.81 0.97 2.81
N PHE A 102 18.70 1.05 3.53
CA PHE A 102 17.87 -0.10 3.86
C PHE A 102 16.49 0.03 3.25
N LYS A 103 15.95 -1.11 2.82
CA LYS A 103 14.64 -1.22 2.19
C LYS A 103 13.84 -2.32 2.88
N GLU A 104 12.62 -2.00 3.28
CA GLU A 104 11.66 -2.96 3.82
C GLU A 104 10.37 -2.91 3.00
N LEU A 105 9.97 -4.06 2.47
CA LEU A 105 8.72 -4.24 1.73
C LEU A 105 7.74 -5.04 2.57
N MET A 106 6.53 -4.52 2.73
CA MET A 106 5.48 -5.13 3.54
C MET A 106 4.14 -5.13 2.81
N ALA A 107 3.27 -6.07 3.21
CA ALA A 107 1.88 -6.15 2.79
C ALA A 107 0.96 -6.12 4.00
N ILE A 108 -0.04 -5.26 3.97
CA ILE A 108 -1.06 -5.12 5.00
C ILE A 108 -2.40 -5.50 4.40
N GLN A 109 -3.04 -6.54 4.93
CA GLN A 109 -4.32 -6.98 4.39
C GLN A 109 -5.43 -5.98 4.73
N LEU A 110 -6.27 -5.68 3.74
CA LEU A 110 -7.43 -4.81 3.87
C LEU A 110 -8.70 -5.59 3.53
N THR A 111 -9.80 -5.21 4.16
CA THR A 111 -11.11 -5.78 3.79
C THR A 111 -11.82 -4.88 2.78
N ASP A 112 -12.62 -5.49 1.92
CA ASP A 112 -13.50 -4.76 0.98
C ASP A 112 -14.42 -3.79 1.74
N THR A 113 -15.02 -4.23 2.85
CA THR A 113 -15.84 -3.40 3.74
C THR A 113 -15.07 -2.17 4.24
N PHE A 114 -13.85 -2.35 4.75
CA PHE A 114 -13.03 -1.24 5.23
C PHE A 114 -12.74 -0.24 4.11
N LEU A 115 -12.32 -0.71 2.94
CA LEU A 115 -12.04 0.17 1.78
C LEU A 115 -13.28 0.97 1.37
N ARG A 116 -14.46 0.33 1.34
CA ARG A 116 -15.73 1.00 1.00
C ARG A 116 -16.15 2.02 2.05
N GLU A 117 -15.96 1.74 3.34
CA GLU A 117 -16.24 2.69 4.43
C GLU A 117 -15.35 3.92 4.37
N GLN A 118 -14.08 3.76 3.96
CA GLN A 118 -13.11 4.87 3.88
C GLN A 118 -13.09 5.57 2.53
N MET A 119 -13.84 5.10 1.53
CA MET A 119 -13.81 5.58 0.14
C MET A 119 -14.02 7.10 0.00
N ASN A 120 -14.75 7.75 0.92
CA ASN A 120 -15.05 9.19 0.85
C ASN A 120 -14.15 10.07 1.75
N LYS A 121 -13.27 9.47 2.54
CA LYS A 121 -12.47 10.15 3.57
C LYS A 121 -10.98 9.79 3.53
N GLY A 122 -10.62 8.68 2.87
CA GLY A 122 -9.28 8.12 2.95
C GLY A 122 -9.03 7.47 4.32
N PHE A 123 -7.82 6.97 4.53
CA PHE A 123 -7.43 6.43 5.83
C PHE A 123 -5.94 6.58 6.10
N GLN A 124 -5.60 6.61 7.39
CA GLN A 124 -4.23 6.58 7.88
C GLN A 124 -3.82 5.16 8.27
N VAL A 125 -2.54 4.87 8.03
CA VAL A 125 -1.88 3.64 8.46
C VAL A 125 -0.61 4.01 9.19
N ARG A 126 -0.53 3.62 10.47
CA ARG A 126 0.72 3.68 11.22
C ARG A 126 1.45 2.36 11.07
N ILE A 127 2.71 2.40 10.69
CA ILE A 127 3.57 1.22 10.59
C ILE A 127 4.66 1.37 11.63
N SER A 128 4.76 0.39 12.53
CA SER A 128 5.66 0.48 13.68
C SER A 128 6.81 -0.52 13.57
N SER A 129 7.99 -0.04 13.96
CA SER A 129 9.22 -0.81 13.97
C SER A 129 9.59 -1.32 15.37
N LYS A 130 10.40 -2.37 15.41
CA LYS A 130 10.97 -2.88 16.67
C LYS A 130 11.85 -1.88 17.38
N THR A 131 12.42 -0.93 16.63
CA THR A 131 13.29 0.13 17.16
C THR A 131 12.54 1.34 17.69
N GLY A 132 11.20 1.31 17.70
CA GLY A 132 10.36 2.40 18.20
C GLY A 132 10.12 3.53 17.19
N VAL A 133 10.64 3.40 15.96
CA VAL A 133 10.34 4.32 14.86
C VAL A 133 9.02 3.92 14.23
N SER A 134 8.22 4.89 13.78
CA SER A 134 7.01 4.63 13.03
C SER A 134 6.92 5.51 11.80
N SER A 135 6.24 5.00 10.77
CA SER A 135 5.93 5.73 9.54
C SER A 135 4.40 5.80 9.41
N ASP A 136 3.88 7.01 9.20
CA ASP A 136 2.46 7.31 9.17
C ASP A 136 2.03 7.64 7.73
N LEU A 137 1.41 6.66 7.07
CA LEU A 137 0.97 6.77 5.69
C LEU A 137 -0.47 7.28 5.62
N PHE A 138 -0.81 8.03 4.57
CA PHE A 138 -2.18 8.43 4.29
C PHE A 138 -2.59 8.02 2.87
N VAL A 139 -3.66 7.22 2.77
CA VAL A 139 -4.28 6.84 1.50
C VAL A 139 -5.46 7.78 1.23
N PRO A 140 -5.40 8.65 0.20
CA PRO A 140 -6.44 9.65 -0.07
C PRO A 140 -7.77 9.02 -0.55
N ALA A 141 -8.88 9.70 -0.29
CA ALA A 141 -10.21 9.27 -0.74
C ALA A 141 -10.29 9.10 -2.27
N GLN A 142 -9.75 10.05 -3.03
CA GLN A 142 -9.75 10.05 -4.50
C GLN A 142 -9.00 8.84 -5.06
N TYR A 143 -7.92 8.44 -4.39
CA TYR A 143 -7.18 7.24 -4.73
C TYR A 143 -8.06 6.01 -4.58
N LEU A 144 -8.76 5.87 -3.45
CA LEU A 144 -9.69 4.76 -3.21
C LEU A 144 -10.80 4.71 -4.26
N GLN A 145 -11.39 5.86 -4.59
CA GLN A 145 -12.48 5.95 -5.57
C GLN A 145 -12.00 5.52 -6.96
N GLY A 146 -10.86 6.04 -7.43
CA GLY A 146 -10.31 5.69 -8.73
C GLY A 146 -9.89 4.23 -8.81
N TYR A 147 -9.20 3.75 -7.78
CA TYR A 147 -8.73 2.38 -7.68
C TYR A 147 -9.87 1.37 -7.62
N LEU A 148 -10.85 1.56 -6.72
CA LEU A 148 -11.99 0.66 -6.60
C LEU A 148 -12.85 0.65 -7.86
N LYS A 149 -12.96 1.78 -8.56
CA LYS A 149 -13.62 1.82 -9.88
C LYS A 149 -12.90 0.93 -10.90
N ALA A 150 -11.57 0.89 -10.90
CA ALA A 150 -10.80 0.02 -11.79
C ALA A 150 -10.98 -1.46 -11.44
N VAL A 151 -10.99 -1.79 -10.14
CA VAL A 151 -11.17 -3.16 -9.63
C VAL A 151 -12.58 -3.69 -9.86
N ASP A 152 -13.60 -2.87 -9.61
CA ASP A 152 -15.00 -3.24 -9.76
C ASP A 152 -15.39 -3.34 -11.24
N GLY A 153 -14.75 -2.55 -12.11
CA GLY A 153 -15.09 -2.45 -13.52
C GLY A 153 -16.34 -1.59 -13.75
N PRO A 154 -16.81 -1.47 -15.01
CA PRO A 154 -18.06 -0.82 -15.31
C PRO A 154 -19.20 -1.52 -14.55
N LYS A 155 -20.05 -0.74 -13.86
CA LYS A 155 -21.34 -1.24 -13.41
C LYS A 155 -22.22 -1.37 -14.64
N ASN A 156 -22.59 -2.60 -15.01
CA ASN A 156 -23.63 -2.85 -16.00
C ASN A 156 -24.98 -2.35 -15.47
#